data_AF-A0A8H4EI52-F1
#
_entry.id   AF-A0A8H4EI52-F1
#
_cell.length_a   1.000
_cell.length_b   1.000
_cell.length_c   1.000
_cell.angle_alpha   90.00
_cell.angle_beta   90.00
_cell.angle_gamma   90.00
#
_symmetry.space_group_name_H-M   'P 1'
#
loop_
_entity.id
_entity.type
_entity.pdbx_description
1 polymer ?
#
loop_
_entity_poly.entity_id
_entity_poly.type
_entity_poly.pdbx_seq_one_letter_code
_entity_poly.pdbx_strand_id
1 'polypeptide(L)'
;MNQKIRDDYNASNTHVCTICNSESAPELPICNTKLLEDRLRRYEDETGQINDASTLKDRVSYLRKHRENHVSKAIINIEDSMSVDLCFVLDCTGSMSPYIEAAKEHILKMASYVNRNNSNIKFWVSFCGYRDHYNRSDRLQILDFTDSLEKFKTYITNKVTAISNNDIAEDVLGGLNAAITEMTWSNANRVLIHIGDAPPHGRRFNTNLTDNYPDGDPNDLTAESVLKKMQLKKILYFFGKINTSTDVMLNVFREIIGEFPVFDLMTMGYKPEVLVNKFCRATSSAIFSSITLTTTLRNSKSIYSLQRKKLQINPHEPDWTTYSVKTGKLLCCIPPKTLTEIKDEYYSMQSSFIEQEISFKLAPQPFSVGAERYAYFALDTSLGRTNKLVIKKYHDIKIGTIEKYLESVEISNIAHFFSTKFNTAAKRVGINKKVTFIDVRVLYDKTNNAYYSVEKYIDNAKFKKFNANSGLITEFHSILEAFAHFTYKYTEGYLVVYDLQGVDLHNEFLLTDPAIHCVDLLRFGNSNLGKSGIQKCFLAKHECNDICRKLELTNDILEVRWG
;
A
#
# COMPACT_ATOMS: atom_id res chain seq x y z
N MET A 1 -28.59 17.49 28.01
CA MET A 1 -27.11 17.48 27.88
C MET A 1 -26.60 17.29 26.44
N ASN A 2 -27.43 16.78 25.49
CA ASN A 2 -27.07 16.63 24.07
C ASN A 2 -27.63 17.73 23.12
N GLN A 3 -28.25 18.79 23.65
CA GLN A 3 -28.73 19.93 22.86
C GLN A 3 -27.70 21.07 22.78
N LYS A 4 -26.96 21.29 23.89
CA LYS A 4 -26.00 22.41 24.03
C LYS A 4 -24.76 22.31 23.12
N ILE A 5 -24.37 21.09 22.72
CA ILE A 5 -23.29 20.86 21.74
C ILE A 5 -23.76 21.11 20.29
N ARG A 6 -25.08 21.01 20.03
CA ARG A 6 -25.68 21.33 18.72
C ARG A 6 -25.86 22.85 18.55
N ASP A 7 -26.13 23.56 19.64
CA ASP A 7 -26.37 25.01 19.59
C ASP A 7 -25.05 25.82 19.54
N ASP A 8 -23.97 25.33 20.16
CA ASP A 8 -22.64 25.96 20.04
C ASP A 8 -22.00 25.82 18.64
N TYR A 9 -22.47 24.87 17.82
CA TYR A 9 -22.08 24.74 16.42
C TYR A 9 -22.82 25.73 15.49
N ASN A 10 -23.96 26.28 15.93
CA ASN A 10 -24.80 27.20 15.15
C ASN A 10 -24.66 28.68 15.55
N ALA A 11 -23.94 29.01 16.64
CA ALA A 11 -23.88 30.35 17.21
C ALA A 11 -22.53 31.10 17.03
N SER A 12 -21.58 30.57 16.25
CA SER A 12 -20.30 31.24 15.96
C SER A 12 -20.08 31.46 14.45
N ASN A 13 -21.10 31.99 13.77
CA ASN A 13 -20.96 32.60 12.46
C ASN A 13 -20.86 34.12 12.62
N THR A 14 -19.65 34.66 12.48
CA THR A 14 -19.32 35.83 11.63
C THR A 14 -17.85 36.20 11.81
N HIS A 15 -16.96 35.43 11.20
CA HIS A 15 -15.76 35.98 10.57
C HIS A 15 -15.52 35.21 9.28
N VAL A 16 -16.39 35.51 8.30
CA VAL A 16 -16.09 35.27 6.89
C VAL A 16 -14.88 36.13 6.56
N CYS A 17 -13.85 35.54 5.93
CA CYS A 17 -12.73 36.29 5.41
C CYS A 17 -13.24 37.23 4.30
N THR A 18 -13.44 38.50 4.63
CA THR A 18 -13.80 39.54 3.68
C THR A 18 -12.54 39.97 2.94
N ILE A 19 -12.26 39.35 1.80
CA ILE A 19 -11.48 40.00 0.75
C ILE A 19 -12.32 39.93 -0.52
N CYS A 20 -12.46 41.09 -1.17
CA CYS A 20 -13.03 41.40 -2.48
C CYS A 20 -14.42 42.07 -2.46
N ASN A 21 -14.44 43.39 -2.65
CA ASN A 21 -15.57 44.12 -3.21
C ASN A 21 -15.06 45.04 -4.33
N SER A 22 -15.41 44.72 -5.57
CA SER A 22 -15.79 45.69 -6.60
C SER A 22 -16.40 44.95 -7.80
N GLU A 23 -17.56 45.41 -8.26
CA GLU A 23 -18.44 44.78 -9.24
C GLU A 23 -17.94 44.94 -10.69
N SER A 24 -17.86 43.83 -11.45
CA SER A 24 -18.34 43.68 -12.83
C SER A 24 -17.91 42.33 -13.44
N ALA A 25 -18.90 41.51 -13.84
CA ALA A 25 -18.79 40.14 -14.42
C ALA A 25 -18.14 39.06 -13.49
N PRO A 26 -18.52 37.77 -13.59
CA PRO A 26 -18.12 36.76 -12.61
C PRO A 26 -16.67 36.32 -12.85
N GLU A 27 -15.72 37.15 -12.43
CA GLU A 27 -14.33 36.75 -12.26
C GLU A 27 -14.23 35.82 -11.04
N LEU A 28 -13.70 34.61 -11.26
CA LEU A 28 -13.34 33.68 -10.20
C LEU A 28 -12.50 34.42 -9.14
N PRO A 29 -12.83 34.34 -7.83
CA PRO A 29 -12.09 35.03 -6.79
C PRO A 29 -10.59 34.75 -6.89
N ILE A 30 -9.76 35.79 -6.76
CA ILE A 30 -8.30 35.80 -6.96
C ILE A 30 -7.55 34.68 -6.20
N CYS A 31 -8.12 34.15 -5.10
CA CYS A 31 -7.60 32.99 -4.35
C CYS A 31 -7.72 31.66 -5.14
N ASN A 32 -8.81 31.50 -5.88
CA ASN A 32 -9.17 30.25 -6.57
C ASN A 32 -8.35 30.08 -7.85
N THR A 33 -8.01 31.18 -8.53
CA THR A 33 -7.17 31.19 -9.74
C THR A 33 -5.75 30.73 -9.44
N LYS A 34 -5.17 31.16 -8.30
CA LYS A 34 -3.82 30.73 -7.91
C LYS A 34 -3.75 29.23 -7.61
N LEU A 35 -4.74 28.68 -6.92
CA LEU A 35 -4.76 27.25 -6.60
C LEU A 35 -4.96 26.39 -7.85
N LEU A 36 -5.78 26.85 -8.80
CA LEU A 36 -5.91 26.23 -10.11
C LEU A 36 -4.59 26.25 -10.88
N GLU A 37 -3.93 27.41 -10.92
CA GLU A 37 -2.62 27.56 -11.55
C GLU A 37 -1.56 26.63 -10.95
N ASP A 38 -1.55 26.48 -9.62
CA ASP A 38 -0.64 25.59 -8.91
C ASP A 38 -0.96 24.12 -9.20
N ARG A 39 -2.25 23.75 -9.33
CA ARG A 39 -2.67 22.41 -9.77
C ARG A 39 -2.20 22.11 -11.19
N LEU A 40 -2.40 23.04 -12.12
CA LEU A 40 -1.97 22.88 -13.52
C LEU A 40 -0.44 22.78 -13.62
N ARG A 41 0.30 23.63 -12.91
CA ARG A 41 1.78 23.55 -12.82
C ARG A 41 2.25 22.20 -12.29
N ARG A 42 1.59 21.67 -11.26
CA ARG A 42 1.92 20.32 -10.76
C ARG A 42 1.73 19.25 -11.83
N TYR A 43 0.65 19.30 -12.61
CA TYR A 43 0.46 18.34 -13.72
C TYR A 43 1.48 18.51 -14.85
N GLU A 44 1.94 19.72 -15.12
CA GLU A 44 3.07 19.98 -16.04
C GLU A 44 4.35 19.30 -15.54
N ASP A 45 4.68 19.50 -14.26
CA ASP A 45 5.83 18.86 -13.61
C ASP A 45 5.72 17.32 -13.61
N GLU A 46 4.54 16.78 -13.26
CA GLU A 46 4.27 15.34 -13.23
C GLU A 46 4.35 14.69 -14.63
N THR A 47 3.96 15.42 -15.68
CA THR A 47 4.05 14.94 -17.08
C THR A 47 5.40 15.21 -17.72
N GLY A 48 6.25 16.04 -17.11
CA GLY A 48 7.56 16.43 -17.62
C GLY A 48 7.49 17.27 -18.89
N GLN A 49 6.42 18.04 -19.06
CA GLN A 49 6.17 18.86 -20.25
C GLN A 49 5.88 20.31 -19.85
N ILE A 50 6.58 21.24 -20.49
CA ILE A 50 6.35 22.69 -20.35
C ILE A 50 5.44 23.11 -21.49
N ASN A 51 4.37 23.84 -21.15
CA ASN A 51 3.40 24.29 -22.13
C ASN A 51 3.56 25.79 -22.41
N ASP A 52 3.73 26.15 -23.68
CA ASP A 52 3.76 27.55 -24.17
C ASP A 52 2.36 28.05 -24.61
N ALA A 53 1.28 27.36 -24.23
CA ALA A 53 -0.08 27.72 -24.63
C ALA A 53 -0.49 29.12 -24.15
N SER A 54 -1.10 29.88 -25.05
CA SER A 54 -1.50 31.27 -24.84
C SER A 54 -2.82 31.45 -24.06
N THR A 55 -3.63 30.39 -23.93
CA THR A 55 -4.90 30.44 -23.18
C THR A 55 -5.02 29.31 -22.15
N LEU A 56 -5.75 29.56 -21.06
CA LEU A 56 -6.03 28.57 -20.00
C LEU A 56 -6.76 27.32 -20.55
N LYS A 57 -7.67 27.51 -21.51
CA LYS A 57 -8.45 26.43 -22.12
C LYS A 57 -7.56 25.48 -22.92
N ASP A 58 -6.67 26.03 -23.73
CA ASP A 58 -5.71 25.24 -24.51
C ASP A 58 -4.74 24.51 -23.59
N ARG A 59 -4.34 25.16 -22.49
CA ARG A 59 -3.49 24.55 -21.47
C ARG A 59 -4.15 23.37 -20.75
N VAL A 60 -5.40 23.50 -20.34
CA VAL A 60 -6.18 22.41 -19.75
C VAL A 60 -6.35 21.25 -20.74
N SER A 61 -6.68 21.55 -22.01
CA SER A 61 -6.84 20.55 -23.06
C SER A 61 -5.54 19.79 -23.33
N TYR A 62 -4.42 20.51 -23.41
CA TYR A 62 -3.09 19.93 -23.55
C TYR A 62 -2.77 18.97 -22.39
N LEU A 63 -2.93 19.42 -21.15
CA LEU A 63 -2.64 18.61 -19.97
C LEU A 63 -3.53 17.36 -19.87
N ARG A 64 -4.82 17.46 -20.22
CA ARG A 64 -5.72 16.29 -20.28
C ARG A 64 -5.16 15.21 -21.21
N LYS A 65 -4.77 15.58 -22.44
CA LYS A 65 -4.18 14.63 -23.41
C LYS A 65 -2.88 14.00 -22.91
N HIS A 66 -2.00 14.77 -22.28
CA HIS A 66 -0.77 14.21 -21.72
C HIS A 66 -1.03 13.30 -20.51
N ARG A 67 -2.02 13.65 -19.69
CA ARG A 67 -2.45 12.83 -18.57
C ARG A 67 -3.05 11.50 -19.04
N GLU A 68 -3.82 11.47 -20.14
CA GLU A 68 -4.31 10.23 -20.77
C GLU A 68 -3.17 9.28 -21.14
N ASN A 69 -2.09 9.81 -21.73
CA ASN A 69 -0.89 9.01 -22.05
C ASN A 69 -0.22 8.46 -20.79
N HIS A 70 -0.13 9.27 -19.74
CA HIS A 70 0.46 8.85 -18.47
C HIS A 70 -0.37 7.76 -17.76
N VAL A 71 -1.70 7.91 -17.79
CA VAL A 71 -2.64 6.90 -17.29
C VAL A 71 -2.53 5.61 -18.10
N SER A 72 -2.46 5.69 -19.43
CA SER A 72 -2.31 4.52 -20.29
C SER A 72 -1.06 3.72 -19.96
N LYS A 73 0.08 4.40 -19.75
CA LYS A 73 1.32 3.77 -19.28
C LYS A 73 1.16 3.14 -17.88
N ALA A 74 0.48 3.82 -16.96
CA ALA A 74 0.24 3.31 -15.62
C ALA A 74 -0.62 2.03 -15.64
N ILE A 75 -1.64 1.98 -16.49
CA ILE A 75 -2.49 0.80 -16.69
C ILE A 75 -1.67 -0.38 -17.25
N ILE A 76 -0.84 -0.15 -18.27
CA ILE A 76 0.04 -1.20 -18.82
C ILE A 76 0.96 -1.74 -17.71
N ASN A 77 1.59 -0.87 -16.93
CA ASN A 77 2.43 -1.29 -15.81
C ASN A 77 1.65 -2.09 -14.74
N ILE A 78 0.38 -1.75 -14.50
CA ILE A 78 -0.50 -2.52 -13.62
C ILE A 78 -0.73 -3.90 -14.20
N GLU A 79 -1.07 -4.02 -15.47
CA GLU A 79 -1.29 -5.31 -16.14
C GLU A 79 -0.02 -6.17 -16.13
N ASP A 80 1.14 -5.58 -16.43
CA ASP A 80 2.45 -6.26 -16.39
C ASP A 80 2.81 -6.76 -14.98
N SER A 81 2.47 -5.99 -13.93
CA SER A 81 2.73 -6.37 -12.53
C SER A 81 1.93 -7.60 -12.06
N MET A 82 0.83 -7.93 -12.75
CA MET A 82 -0.04 -9.07 -12.42
C MET A 82 0.52 -10.39 -12.95
N SER A 83 1.59 -10.35 -13.75
CA SER A 83 2.37 -11.53 -14.14
C SER A 83 3.53 -11.69 -13.16
N VAL A 84 3.47 -12.73 -12.33
CA VAL A 84 4.33 -12.91 -11.15
C VAL A 84 5.21 -14.14 -11.31
N ASP A 85 6.52 -13.94 -11.28
CA ASP A 85 7.47 -15.04 -11.05
C ASP A 85 7.61 -15.25 -9.54
N LEU A 86 7.19 -16.40 -9.04
CA LEU A 86 7.24 -16.78 -7.63
C LEU A 86 8.22 -17.94 -7.41
N CYS A 87 9.38 -17.63 -6.84
CA CYS A 87 10.39 -18.61 -6.46
C CYS A 87 10.31 -18.92 -4.96
N PHE A 88 10.19 -20.20 -4.62
CA PHE A 88 10.40 -20.68 -3.26
C PHE A 88 11.86 -21.12 -3.09
N VAL A 89 12.55 -20.52 -2.13
CA VAL A 89 13.87 -20.98 -1.68
C VAL A 89 13.69 -21.61 -0.31
N LEU A 90 13.97 -22.90 -0.19
CA LEU A 90 13.60 -23.68 0.98
C LEU A 90 14.79 -24.47 1.53
N ASP A 91 15.03 -24.34 2.81
CA ASP A 91 15.89 -25.24 3.57
C ASP A 91 15.29 -26.66 3.55
N CYS A 92 16.06 -27.61 3.03
CA CYS A 92 15.68 -29.01 2.84
C CYS A 92 16.42 -29.97 3.79
N THR A 93 16.78 -29.50 4.98
CA THR A 93 17.41 -30.31 6.02
C THR A 93 16.41 -30.99 6.95
N GLY A 94 16.90 -31.87 7.82
CA GLY A 94 16.10 -32.74 8.69
C GLY A 94 15.07 -32.00 9.54
N SER A 95 15.45 -30.87 10.15
CA SER A 95 14.58 -30.04 11.00
C SER A 95 13.40 -29.43 10.23
N MET A 96 13.56 -29.26 8.92
CA MET A 96 12.56 -28.66 8.03
C MET A 96 11.46 -29.62 7.59
N SER A 97 11.52 -30.91 7.94
CA SER A 97 10.52 -31.92 7.55
C SER A 97 9.05 -31.45 7.71
N PRO A 98 8.63 -30.90 8.87
CA PRO A 98 7.24 -30.49 9.06
C PRO A 98 6.84 -29.26 8.22
N TYR A 99 7.81 -28.42 7.88
CA TYR A 99 7.64 -27.21 7.06
C TYR A 99 7.60 -27.55 5.57
N ILE A 100 8.38 -28.53 5.12
CA ILE A 100 8.33 -29.08 3.75
C ILE A 100 6.96 -29.71 3.48
N GLU A 101 6.42 -30.48 4.43
CA GLU A 101 5.08 -31.06 4.27
C GLU A 101 3.98 -29.99 4.25
N ALA A 102 4.05 -28.98 5.12
CA ALA A 102 3.16 -27.83 5.02
C ALA A 102 3.34 -27.06 3.69
N ALA A 103 4.58 -27.00 3.18
CA ALA A 103 4.89 -26.37 1.89
C ALA A 103 4.19 -27.10 0.73
N LYS A 104 4.14 -28.43 0.75
CA LYS A 104 3.44 -29.25 -0.26
C LYS A 104 1.94 -28.96 -0.34
N GLU A 105 1.27 -28.82 0.80
CA GLU A 105 -0.18 -28.61 0.84
C GLU A 105 -0.63 -27.17 0.53
N HIS A 106 0.19 -26.17 0.88
CA HIS A 106 -0.28 -24.78 0.82
C HIS A 106 -0.37 -24.22 -0.60
N ILE A 107 0.43 -24.69 -1.56
CA ILE A 107 0.52 -24.01 -2.86
C ILE A 107 -0.80 -24.05 -3.65
N LEU A 108 -1.54 -25.16 -3.58
CA LEU A 108 -2.86 -25.28 -4.20
C LEU A 108 -3.89 -24.39 -3.51
N LYS A 109 -3.85 -24.32 -2.17
CA LYS A 109 -4.73 -23.45 -1.38
C LYS A 109 -4.47 -21.98 -1.70
N MET A 110 -3.19 -21.59 -1.81
CA MET A 110 -2.75 -20.25 -2.18
C MET A 110 -3.18 -19.89 -3.60
N ALA A 111 -2.89 -20.74 -4.59
CA ALA A 111 -3.31 -20.53 -5.97
C ALA A 111 -4.84 -20.37 -6.08
N SER A 112 -5.60 -21.22 -5.39
CA SER A 112 -7.05 -21.14 -5.33
C SER A 112 -7.53 -19.85 -4.65
N TYR A 113 -6.83 -19.36 -3.64
CA TYR A 113 -7.17 -18.11 -2.95
C TYR A 113 -6.88 -16.88 -3.83
N VAL A 114 -5.72 -16.86 -4.48
CA VAL A 114 -5.33 -15.78 -5.40
C VAL A 114 -6.29 -15.73 -6.59
N ASN A 115 -6.58 -16.87 -7.22
CA ASN A 115 -7.49 -16.93 -8.37
C ASN A 115 -8.94 -16.51 -8.02
N ARG A 116 -9.43 -16.87 -6.82
CA ARG A 116 -10.78 -16.50 -6.38
C ARG A 116 -10.97 -15.00 -6.18
N ASN A 117 -9.97 -14.31 -5.63
CA ASN A 117 -10.08 -12.88 -5.30
C ASN A 117 -9.47 -11.97 -6.37
N ASN A 118 -8.57 -12.50 -7.21
CA ASN A 118 -7.80 -11.77 -8.21
C ASN A 118 -7.47 -12.69 -9.40
N SER A 119 -8.48 -13.07 -10.17
CA SER A 119 -8.38 -14.02 -11.30
C SER A 119 -7.45 -13.55 -12.44
N ASN A 120 -7.10 -12.26 -12.47
CA ASN A 120 -6.19 -11.67 -13.45
C ASN A 120 -4.71 -11.86 -13.09
N ILE A 121 -4.37 -12.33 -11.88
CA ILE A 121 -2.99 -12.63 -11.50
C ILE A 121 -2.58 -13.95 -12.13
N LYS A 122 -1.51 -13.91 -12.93
CA LYS A 122 -0.87 -15.09 -13.51
C LYS A 122 0.44 -15.31 -12.77
N PHE A 123 0.72 -16.54 -12.35
CA PHE A 123 1.96 -16.85 -11.66
C PHE A 123 2.69 -18.02 -12.32
N TRP A 124 4.02 -17.87 -12.38
CA TRP A 124 4.96 -18.93 -12.69
C TRP A 124 5.67 -19.28 -11.40
N VAL A 125 5.67 -20.55 -11.07
CA VAL A 125 6.22 -21.05 -9.81
C VAL A 125 7.52 -21.80 -10.06
N SER A 126 8.54 -21.54 -9.24
CA SER A 126 9.82 -22.23 -9.25
C SER A 126 10.25 -22.60 -7.84
N PHE A 127 11.19 -23.54 -7.72
CA PHE A 127 11.68 -24.05 -6.44
C PHE A 127 13.19 -24.23 -6.44
N CYS A 128 13.83 -23.74 -5.39
CA CYS A 128 15.23 -23.95 -5.07
C CYS A 128 15.33 -24.52 -3.65
N GLY A 129 15.51 -25.83 -3.53
CA GLY A 129 15.89 -26.45 -2.28
C GLY A 129 17.39 -26.31 -2.06
N TYR A 130 17.81 -25.97 -0.86
CA TYR A 130 19.21 -26.03 -0.44
C TYR A 130 19.37 -26.88 0.82
N ARG A 131 20.57 -27.43 1.01
CA ARG A 131 21.01 -28.20 2.18
C ARG A 131 22.41 -27.72 2.57
N ASP A 132 23.21 -28.54 3.23
CA ASP A 132 24.59 -28.24 3.60
C ASP A 132 25.57 -28.70 2.49
N HIS A 133 26.76 -28.08 2.45
CA HIS A 133 27.88 -28.44 1.58
C HIS A 133 28.30 -29.92 1.74
N TYR A 134 28.08 -30.51 2.91
CA TYR A 134 28.28 -31.95 3.13
C TYR A 134 27.49 -32.82 2.13
N ASN A 135 26.33 -32.36 1.65
CA ASN A 135 25.46 -33.11 0.75
C ASN A 135 25.91 -33.13 -0.73
N ARG A 136 27.00 -32.47 -1.09
CA ARG A 136 27.64 -32.53 -2.43
C ARG A 136 26.65 -32.31 -3.58
N SER A 137 26.43 -33.30 -4.45
CA SER A 137 25.54 -33.20 -5.61
C SER A 137 24.07 -33.05 -5.23
N ASP A 138 23.69 -33.52 -4.04
CA ASP A 138 22.33 -33.38 -3.50
C ASP A 138 22.14 -32.08 -2.71
N ARG A 139 23.15 -31.20 -2.68
CA ARG A 139 23.09 -29.92 -1.96
C ARG A 139 21.99 -29.00 -2.49
N LEU A 140 21.76 -28.98 -3.80
CA LEU A 140 20.78 -28.10 -4.45
C LEU A 140 19.72 -28.91 -5.21
N GLN A 141 18.46 -28.47 -5.11
CA GLN A 141 17.34 -29.06 -5.83
C GLN A 141 16.60 -27.96 -6.60
N ILE A 142 16.68 -27.98 -7.93
CA ILE A 142 16.17 -26.90 -8.77
C ILE A 142 15.02 -27.37 -9.65
N LEU A 143 13.89 -26.67 -9.54
CA LEU A 143 12.81 -26.66 -10.51
C LEU A 143 12.71 -25.25 -11.07
N ASP A 144 12.96 -25.09 -12.37
CA ASP A 144 12.79 -23.81 -13.05
C ASP A 144 11.30 -23.43 -13.17
N PHE A 145 11.03 -22.18 -13.53
CA PHE A 145 9.69 -21.61 -13.61
C PHE A 145 8.73 -22.42 -14.50
N THR A 146 7.57 -22.74 -13.95
CA THR A 146 6.46 -23.36 -14.68
C THR A 146 5.14 -22.67 -14.32
N ASP A 147 4.27 -22.53 -15.32
CA ASP A 147 2.86 -22.13 -15.15
C ASP A 147 1.95 -23.30 -14.73
N SER A 148 2.49 -24.52 -14.66
CA SER A 148 1.74 -25.71 -14.27
C SER A 148 1.91 -26.00 -12.78
N LEU A 149 0.89 -25.64 -12.01
CA LEU A 149 0.80 -25.98 -10.58
C LEU A 149 0.89 -27.49 -10.32
N GLU A 150 0.36 -28.32 -11.22
CA GLU A 150 0.46 -29.77 -11.10
C GLU A 150 1.88 -30.29 -11.32
N LYS A 151 2.64 -29.74 -12.29
CA LYS A 151 4.07 -30.07 -12.45
C LYS A 151 4.86 -29.66 -11.22
N PHE A 152 4.63 -28.44 -10.72
CA PHE A 152 5.26 -27.96 -9.51
C PHE A 152 4.96 -28.87 -8.32
N LYS A 153 3.68 -29.17 -8.08
CA LYS A 153 3.25 -30.06 -7.00
C LYS A 153 3.89 -31.44 -7.12
N THR A 154 3.85 -32.04 -8.32
CA THR A 154 4.46 -33.34 -8.59
C THR A 154 5.95 -33.33 -8.28
N TYR A 155 6.66 -32.27 -8.65
CA TYR A 155 8.08 -32.13 -8.33
C TYR A 155 8.31 -32.03 -6.82
N ILE A 156 7.63 -31.13 -6.11
CA ILE A 156 7.82 -30.98 -4.66
C ILE A 156 7.48 -32.28 -3.93
N THR A 157 6.35 -32.92 -4.27
CA THR A 157 5.93 -34.18 -3.63
C THR A 157 6.94 -35.31 -3.85
N ASN A 158 7.49 -35.44 -5.06
CA ASN A 158 8.30 -36.60 -5.44
C ASN A 158 9.81 -36.40 -5.26
N LYS A 159 10.31 -35.17 -5.27
CA LYS A 159 11.75 -34.87 -5.28
C LYS A 159 12.24 -34.17 -4.02
N VAL A 160 11.38 -33.48 -3.27
CA VAL A 160 11.79 -32.69 -2.10
C VAL A 160 11.61 -33.51 -0.83
N THR A 161 12.75 -33.91 -0.26
CA THR A 161 12.85 -34.67 0.99
C THR A 161 13.87 -34.01 1.92
N ALA A 162 13.52 -33.95 3.20
CA ALA A 162 14.44 -33.53 4.26
C ALA A 162 15.57 -34.56 4.40
N ILE A 163 16.81 -34.10 4.51
CA ILE A 163 17.98 -34.96 4.77
C ILE A 163 18.75 -34.39 5.97
N SER A 164 19.32 -35.26 6.81
CA SER A 164 20.16 -34.83 7.93
C SER A 164 21.43 -34.10 7.45
N ASN A 165 21.81 -33.08 8.19
CA ASN A 165 23.03 -32.28 8.06
C ASN A 165 24.06 -32.68 9.13
N ASN A 166 25.28 -32.16 9.01
CA ASN A 166 26.39 -32.45 9.93
C ASN A 166 26.61 -31.34 10.98
N ASP A 167 26.20 -30.11 10.68
CA ASP A 167 26.18 -28.96 11.58
C ASP A 167 24.87 -28.16 11.45
N ILE A 168 24.76 -27.03 12.14
CA ILE A 168 23.51 -26.24 12.19
C ILE A 168 23.45 -25.21 11.05
N ALA A 169 24.59 -24.69 10.60
CA ALA A 169 24.63 -23.74 9.49
C ALA A 169 24.44 -24.45 8.15
N GLU A 170 23.82 -23.76 7.18
CA GLU A 170 23.44 -24.33 5.88
C GLU A 170 24.01 -23.56 4.68
N ASP A 171 23.94 -24.15 3.48
CA ASP A 171 24.28 -23.47 2.22
C ASP A 171 23.18 -22.49 1.76
N VAL A 172 22.77 -21.58 2.66
CA VAL A 172 21.78 -20.54 2.38
C VAL A 172 22.23 -19.66 1.21
N LEU A 173 23.52 -19.31 1.16
CA LEU A 173 24.05 -18.44 0.10
C LEU A 173 24.11 -19.14 -1.25
N GLY A 174 24.46 -20.43 -1.30
CA GLY A 174 24.39 -21.23 -2.52
C GLY A 174 22.96 -21.41 -3.02
N GLY A 175 22.02 -21.70 -2.12
CA GLY A 175 20.59 -21.76 -2.45
C GLY A 175 20.05 -20.46 -3.04
N LEU A 176 20.33 -19.32 -2.39
CA LEU A 176 19.94 -18.01 -2.90
C LEU A 176 20.64 -17.68 -4.23
N ASN A 177 21.95 -17.95 -4.35
CA ASN A 177 22.68 -17.67 -5.58
C ASN A 177 22.12 -18.49 -6.75
N ALA A 178 21.86 -19.80 -6.56
CA ALA A 178 21.26 -20.65 -7.58
C ALA A 178 19.88 -20.14 -8.02
N ALA A 179 19.00 -19.80 -7.07
CA ALA A 179 17.70 -19.20 -7.38
C ALA A 179 17.82 -17.89 -8.19
N ILE A 180 18.85 -17.08 -7.95
CA ILE A 180 19.08 -15.80 -8.63
C ILE A 180 19.73 -15.99 -10.01
N THR A 181 20.67 -16.93 -10.15
CA THR A 181 21.52 -17.05 -11.35
C THR A 181 21.08 -18.12 -12.32
N GLU A 182 20.50 -19.21 -11.85
CA GLU A 182 20.20 -20.40 -12.66
C GLU A 182 18.74 -20.44 -13.13
N MET A 183 17.83 -19.77 -12.43
CA MET A 183 16.42 -19.72 -12.80
C MET A 183 16.10 -18.69 -13.89
N THR A 184 15.10 -19.01 -14.72
CA THR A 184 14.68 -18.22 -15.88
C THR A 184 13.62 -17.17 -15.50
N TRP A 185 14.02 -16.15 -14.74
CA TRP A 185 13.16 -15.01 -14.40
C TRP A 185 12.75 -14.22 -15.66
N SER A 186 11.47 -14.27 -16.02
CA SER A 186 10.94 -13.74 -17.29
C SER A 186 10.02 -12.55 -17.11
N ASN A 187 9.30 -12.48 -15.99
CA ASN A 187 8.30 -11.44 -15.73
C ASN A 187 8.88 -10.24 -14.97
N ALA A 188 8.14 -9.13 -14.99
CA ALA A 188 8.53 -7.88 -14.33
C ALA A 188 8.40 -7.95 -12.80
N ASN A 189 7.39 -8.67 -12.29
CA ASN A 189 7.18 -8.86 -10.87
C ASN A 189 7.82 -10.17 -10.41
N ARG A 190 8.94 -10.06 -9.69
CA ARG A 190 9.81 -11.17 -9.30
C ARG A 190 9.83 -11.30 -7.79
N VAL A 191 9.30 -12.39 -7.26
CA VAL A 191 9.13 -12.63 -5.83
C VAL A 191 9.92 -13.87 -5.43
N LEU A 192 10.82 -13.71 -4.46
CA LEU A 192 11.56 -14.80 -3.85
C LEU A 192 11.13 -14.92 -2.39
N ILE A 193 10.50 -16.05 -2.05
CA ILE A 193 10.13 -16.40 -0.68
C ILE A 193 11.15 -17.40 -0.16
N HIS A 194 12.01 -16.93 0.73
CA HIS A 194 13.01 -17.73 1.40
C HIS A 194 12.48 -18.22 2.75
N ILE A 195 12.51 -19.53 2.99
CA ILE A 195 12.06 -20.18 4.22
C ILE A 195 13.19 -21.06 4.71
N GLY A 196 13.62 -20.85 5.95
CA GLY A 196 14.68 -21.63 6.58
C GLY A 196 14.69 -21.42 8.08
N ASP A 197 15.25 -22.40 8.80
CA ASP A 197 15.36 -22.39 10.26
C ASP A 197 16.83 -22.26 10.74
N ALA A 198 17.78 -22.22 9.79
CA ALA A 198 19.21 -22.03 10.01
C ALA A 198 19.81 -20.84 9.24
N PRO A 199 20.88 -20.19 9.76
CA PRO A 199 21.63 -19.15 9.03
C PRO A 199 22.68 -19.76 8.06
N PRO A 200 23.25 -18.95 7.13
CA PRO A 200 24.42 -19.35 6.35
C PRO A 200 25.65 -19.59 7.22
N HIS A 201 26.61 -20.34 6.67
CA HIS A 201 27.97 -20.45 7.19
C HIS A 201 28.66 -19.10 7.36
N GLY A 202 29.46 -19.00 8.43
CA GLY A 202 30.27 -17.85 8.77
C GLY A 202 29.88 -17.22 10.11
N ARG A 203 30.89 -16.95 10.97
CA ARG A 203 30.74 -16.31 12.30
C ARG A 203 30.01 -14.96 12.29
N ARG A 204 29.90 -14.32 11.12
CA ARG A 204 29.15 -13.06 10.96
C ARG A 204 27.64 -13.25 11.07
N PHE A 205 27.13 -14.44 10.78
CA PHE A 205 25.69 -14.70 10.67
C PHE A 205 25.08 -15.39 11.88
N ASN A 206 25.93 -15.83 12.82
CA ASN A 206 25.51 -16.53 14.02
C ASN A 206 26.49 -16.29 15.18
N THR A 207 26.03 -16.39 16.42
CA THR A 207 26.86 -16.10 17.61
C THR A 207 27.30 -17.33 18.39
N ASN A 208 26.56 -18.45 18.34
CA ASN A 208 26.80 -19.64 19.17
C ASN A 208 26.33 -20.94 18.50
N LEU A 209 26.45 -21.07 17.18
CA LEU A 209 26.08 -22.30 16.46
C LEU A 209 27.32 -23.13 16.14
N THR A 210 27.14 -24.45 16.10
CA THR A 210 28.12 -25.35 15.49
C THR A 210 28.11 -25.08 13.99
N ASP A 211 29.26 -24.69 13.47
CA ASP A 211 29.48 -24.32 12.06
C ASP A 211 30.79 -24.93 11.58
N ASN A 212 30.71 -25.82 10.60
CA ASN A 212 31.87 -26.49 9.98
C ASN A 212 32.66 -25.55 9.07
N TYR A 213 32.09 -24.41 8.69
CA TYR A 213 32.69 -23.40 7.82
C TYR A 213 32.63 -22.00 8.45
N PRO A 214 33.24 -21.81 9.64
CA PRO A 214 33.10 -20.59 10.42
C PRO A 214 33.71 -19.35 9.75
N ASP A 215 34.59 -19.53 8.78
CA ASP A 215 35.26 -18.45 8.04
C ASP A 215 34.48 -18.01 6.78
N GLY A 216 33.35 -18.68 6.47
CA GLY A 216 32.45 -18.32 5.37
C GLY A 216 32.15 -19.47 4.42
N ASP A 217 31.42 -19.17 3.34
CA ASP A 217 31.02 -20.16 2.34
C ASP A 217 32.24 -20.80 1.63
N PRO A 218 32.30 -22.14 1.53
CA PRO A 218 33.40 -22.85 0.86
C PRO A 218 33.58 -22.57 -0.64
N ASN A 219 32.58 -21.99 -1.31
CA ASN A 219 32.64 -21.61 -2.71
C ASN A 219 32.85 -20.09 -2.87
N ASP A 220 33.34 -19.43 -1.82
CA ASP A 220 33.63 -17.98 -1.77
C ASP A 220 32.41 -17.09 -2.02
N LEU A 221 31.19 -17.61 -1.81
CA LEU A 221 29.97 -16.81 -1.87
C LEU A 221 29.88 -15.88 -0.66
N THR A 222 29.72 -14.59 -0.93
CA THR A 222 29.45 -13.57 0.10
C THR A 222 28.01 -13.10 0.03
N ALA A 223 27.40 -12.79 1.19
CA ALA A 223 26.06 -12.21 1.23
C ALA A 223 25.96 -10.93 0.39
N GLU A 224 27.01 -10.10 0.39
CA GLU A 224 27.09 -8.90 -0.46
C GLU A 224 26.98 -9.25 -1.94
N SER A 225 27.74 -10.23 -2.42
CA SER A 225 27.74 -10.62 -3.84
C SER A 225 26.37 -11.17 -4.27
N VAL A 226 25.76 -12.02 -3.45
CA VAL A 226 24.49 -12.70 -3.76
C VAL A 226 23.33 -11.71 -3.68
N LEU A 227 23.21 -10.98 -2.57
CA LEU A 227 22.05 -10.11 -2.34
C LEU A 227 22.09 -8.84 -3.21
N LYS A 228 23.28 -8.29 -3.52
CA LYS A 228 23.37 -7.19 -4.50
C LYS A 228 22.98 -7.66 -5.91
N LYS A 229 23.31 -8.89 -6.28
CA LYS A 229 22.87 -9.50 -7.55
C LYS A 229 21.35 -9.67 -7.59
N MET A 230 20.74 -10.07 -6.47
CA MET A 230 19.28 -10.10 -6.30
C MET A 230 18.64 -8.72 -6.56
N GLN A 231 19.22 -7.65 -6.00
CA GLN A 231 18.76 -6.27 -6.23
C GLN A 231 18.90 -5.84 -7.69
N LEU A 232 20.02 -6.16 -8.33
CA LEU A 232 20.27 -5.87 -9.74
C LEU A 232 19.25 -6.57 -10.65
N LYS A 233 18.89 -7.82 -10.32
CA LYS A 233 17.84 -8.59 -11.00
C LYS A 233 16.42 -8.20 -10.59
N LYS A 234 16.26 -7.22 -9.67
CA LYS A 234 14.98 -6.68 -9.21
C LYS A 234 14.08 -7.72 -8.55
N ILE A 235 14.67 -8.67 -7.84
CA ILE A 235 13.95 -9.76 -7.16
C ILE A 235 13.59 -9.31 -5.74
N LEU A 236 12.30 -9.28 -5.44
CA LEU A 236 11.79 -8.91 -4.13
C LEU A 236 11.93 -10.08 -3.15
N TYR A 237 12.75 -9.88 -2.13
CA TYR A 237 13.05 -10.87 -1.12
C TYR A 237 12.05 -10.81 0.04
N PHE A 238 11.55 -11.97 0.43
CA PHE A 238 10.68 -12.17 1.59
C PHE A 238 11.22 -13.34 2.40
N PHE A 239 11.15 -13.25 3.73
CA PHE A 239 11.65 -14.31 4.60
C PHE A 239 10.56 -14.90 5.50
N GLY A 240 10.40 -16.21 5.50
CA GLY A 240 9.55 -16.96 6.43
C GLY A 240 10.35 -17.40 7.64
N LYS A 241 10.24 -16.67 8.75
CA LYS A 241 10.98 -16.94 10.00
C LYS A 241 10.33 -18.08 10.77
N ILE A 242 11.10 -19.15 11.02
CA ILE A 242 10.66 -20.35 11.73
C ILE A 242 11.09 -20.35 13.21
N ASN A 243 12.25 -19.80 13.50
CA ASN A 243 12.81 -19.67 14.85
C ASN A 243 13.67 -18.38 14.94
N THR A 244 14.37 -18.18 16.06
CA THR A 244 15.25 -17.00 16.27
C THR A 244 16.70 -17.20 15.81
N SER A 245 17.10 -18.40 15.39
CA SER A 245 18.47 -18.72 14.97
C SER A 245 18.92 -17.90 13.76
N THR A 246 17.97 -17.45 12.93
CA THR A 246 18.24 -16.64 11.73
C THR A 246 18.31 -15.13 12.01
N ASP A 247 18.10 -14.66 13.24
CA ASP A 247 17.95 -13.22 13.51
C ASP A 247 19.18 -12.39 13.17
N VAL A 248 20.37 -12.92 13.46
CA VAL A 248 21.64 -12.26 13.12
C VAL A 248 21.81 -12.17 11.60
N MET A 249 21.54 -13.26 10.87
CA MET A 249 21.51 -13.27 9.40
C MET A 249 20.56 -12.20 8.84
N LEU A 250 19.34 -12.09 9.37
CA LEU A 250 18.35 -11.12 8.88
C LEU A 250 18.83 -9.68 9.07
N ASN A 251 19.51 -9.38 10.18
CA ASN A 251 20.09 -8.05 10.40
C ASN A 251 21.20 -7.75 9.39
N VAL A 252 22.11 -8.70 9.15
CA VAL A 252 23.15 -8.55 8.11
C VAL A 252 22.54 -8.35 6.73
N PHE A 253 21.47 -9.09 6.39
CA PHE A 253 20.80 -8.94 5.10
C PHE A 253 20.16 -7.56 4.98
N ARG A 254 19.53 -7.02 6.05
CA ARG A 254 18.95 -5.68 6.07
C ARG A 254 19.98 -4.58 5.82
N GLU A 255 21.19 -4.73 6.35
CA GLU A 255 22.30 -3.80 6.08
C GLU A 255 22.67 -3.75 4.60
N ILE A 256 22.58 -4.88 3.89
CA ILE A 256 22.96 -4.99 2.48
C ILE A 256 21.84 -4.51 1.56
N ILE A 257 20.60 -4.98 1.77
CA ILE A 257 19.49 -4.76 0.81
C ILE A 257 18.36 -3.86 1.29
N GLY A 258 18.38 -3.39 2.54
CA GLY A 258 17.30 -2.62 3.15
C GLY A 258 16.25 -3.49 3.85
N GLU A 259 15.21 -2.86 4.41
CA GLU A 259 14.15 -3.58 5.11
C GLU A 259 13.31 -4.43 4.16
N PHE A 260 13.16 -5.72 4.44
CA PHE A 260 12.31 -6.63 3.69
C PHE A 260 11.28 -7.31 4.60
N PRO A 261 10.14 -7.76 4.06
CA PRO A 261 9.11 -8.37 4.90
C PRO A 261 9.53 -9.72 5.46
N VAL A 262 9.33 -9.89 6.77
CA VAL A 262 9.54 -11.15 7.48
C VAL A 262 8.20 -11.64 7.99
N PHE A 263 7.85 -12.88 7.65
CA PHE A 263 6.62 -13.53 8.07
C PHE A 263 6.92 -14.51 9.20
N ASP A 264 6.11 -14.46 10.25
CA ASP A 264 6.23 -15.38 11.38
C ASP A 264 5.55 -16.72 11.08
N LEU A 265 6.37 -17.75 10.86
CA LEU A 265 5.99 -19.15 10.70
C LEU A 265 6.21 -19.98 11.98
N MET A 266 6.60 -19.36 13.10
CA MET A 266 6.79 -20.05 14.38
C MET A 266 5.48 -20.65 14.86
N THR A 267 5.48 -21.90 15.32
CA THR A 267 4.25 -22.55 15.84
C THR A 267 4.47 -23.08 17.26
N MET A 268 3.65 -22.63 18.21
CA MET A 268 3.59 -23.18 19.56
C MET A 268 2.69 -24.43 19.55
N GLY A 269 3.30 -25.61 19.66
CA GLY A 269 2.61 -26.89 19.48
C GLY A 269 2.34 -27.17 17.99
N TYR A 270 2.84 -28.30 17.50
CA TYR A 270 2.73 -28.64 16.08
C TYR A 270 1.28 -28.95 15.70
N LYS A 271 0.70 -28.08 14.87
CA LYS A 271 -0.59 -28.31 14.20
C LYS A 271 -0.42 -28.00 12.70
N PRO A 272 -0.39 -29.03 11.82
CA PRO A 272 -0.17 -28.86 10.38
C PRO A 272 -1.07 -27.79 9.75
N GLU A 273 -2.36 -27.79 10.11
CA GLU A 273 -3.34 -26.84 9.57
C GLU A 273 -3.00 -25.37 9.89
N VAL A 274 -2.48 -25.10 11.10
CA VAL A 274 -2.07 -23.74 11.51
C VAL A 274 -0.88 -23.29 10.68
N LEU A 275 0.10 -24.17 10.47
CA LEU A 275 1.29 -23.87 9.69
C LEU A 275 0.94 -23.62 8.21
N VAL A 276 0.11 -24.48 7.61
CA VAL A 276 -0.38 -24.31 6.23
C VAL A 276 -1.12 -22.97 6.07
N ASN A 277 -1.95 -22.58 7.05
CA ASN A 277 -2.63 -21.29 7.03
C ASN A 277 -1.67 -20.10 7.15
N LYS A 278 -0.65 -20.20 8.01
CA LYS A 278 0.41 -19.17 8.11
C LYS A 278 1.16 -19.02 6.79
N PHE A 279 1.54 -20.13 6.14
CA PHE A 279 2.14 -20.13 4.81
C PHE A 279 1.25 -19.48 3.75
N CYS A 280 -0.01 -19.90 3.64
CA CYS A 280 -0.96 -19.32 2.68
C CYS A 280 -1.06 -17.80 2.83
N ARG A 281 -1.14 -17.31 4.07
CA ARG A 281 -1.21 -15.87 4.37
C ARG A 281 0.08 -15.15 4.04
N ALA A 282 1.24 -15.73 4.39
CA ALA A 282 2.55 -15.17 4.09
C ALA A 282 2.77 -15.03 2.58
N THR A 283 2.56 -16.12 1.83
CA THR A 283 2.73 -16.14 0.37
C THR A 283 1.76 -15.19 -0.34
N SER A 284 0.46 -15.20 0.03
CA SER A 284 -0.52 -14.27 -0.56
C SER A 284 -0.15 -12.82 -0.26
N SER A 285 0.25 -12.52 0.98
CA SER A 285 0.71 -11.19 1.38
C SER A 285 1.95 -10.75 0.62
N ALA A 286 2.90 -11.66 0.36
CA ALA A 286 4.10 -11.39 -0.42
C ALA A 286 3.75 -11.01 -1.86
N ILE A 287 2.90 -11.80 -2.51
CA ILE A 287 2.39 -11.53 -3.87
C ILE A 287 1.70 -10.16 -3.90
N PHE A 288 0.75 -9.92 -3.01
CA PHE A 288 0.00 -8.66 -3.02
C PHE A 288 0.85 -7.44 -2.71
N SER A 289 1.80 -7.58 -1.78
CA SER A 289 2.79 -6.53 -1.48
C SER A 289 3.69 -6.26 -2.68
N SER A 290 4.14 -7.30 -3.38
CA SER A 290 4.97 -7.17 -4.58
C SER A 290 4.26 -6.42 -5.72
N ILE A 291 2.99 -6.77 -5.98
CA ILE A 291 2.16 -6.10 -6.98
C ILE A 291 1.96 -4.64 -6.57
N THR A 292 1.53 -4.38 -5.34
CA THR A 292 1.32 -3.01 -4.84
C THR A 292 2.60 -2.17 -4.94
N LEU A 293 3.76 -2.73 -4.61
CA LEU A 293 5.05 -2.05 -4.74
C LEU A 293 5.38 -1.76 -6.20
N THR A 294 5.27 -2.73 -7.09
CA THR A 294 5.63 -2.57 -8.51
C THR A 294 4.66 -1.65 -9.27
N THR A 295 3.38 -1.64 -8.92
CA THR A 295 2.41 -0.70 -9.52
C THR A 295 2.62 0.73 -9.05
N THR A 296 2.92 0.92 -7.76
CA THR A 296 3.04 2.26 -7.17
C THR A 296 4.41 2.86 -7.44
N LEU A 297 5.46 2.05 -7.36
CA LEU A 297 6.85 2.45 -7.49
C LEU A 297 7.33 2.05 -8.89
N ARG A 298 7.05 2.95 -9.85
CA ARG A 298 7.28 2.82 -11.31
C ARG A 298 8.71 2.44 -11.75
N ASN A 299 9.66 2.29 -10.81
CA ASN A 299 11.03 1.85 -11.05
C ASN A 299 11.58 1.07 -9.83
N SER A 300 12.22 -0.09 -10.05
CA SER A 300 12.77 -0.95 -8.98
C SER A 300 13.85 -0.28 -8.11
N LYS A 301 14.60 0.71 -8.63
CA LYS A 301 15.51 1.53 -7.81
C LYS A 301 14.75 2.22 -6.66
N SER A 302 13.49 2.58 -6.91
CA SER A 302 12.64 3.21 -5.90
C SER A 302 12.10 2.22 -4.86
N ILE A 303 11.92 0.92 -5.19
CA ILE A 303 11.48 -0.11 -4.21
C ILE A 303 12.54 -0.33 -3.13
N TYR A 304 13.79 -0.62 -3.49
CA TYR A 304 14.86 -0.78 -2.50
C TYR A 304 15.18 0.53 -1.78
N SER A 305 14.97 1.69 -2.42
CA SER A 305 15.07 2.97 -1.74
C SER A 305 14.00 3.14 -0.66
N LEU A 306 12.75 2.71 -0.91
CA LEU A 306 11.67 2.72 0.08
C LEU A 306 11.96 1.74 1.22
N GLN A 307 12.47 0.55 0.91
CA GLN A 307 12.93 -0.42 1.90
C GLN A 307 14.05 0.12 2.77
N ARG A 308 14.99 0.90 2.21
CA ARG A 308 15.99 1.63 2.99
C ARG A 308 15.40 2.74 3.85
N LYS A 309 14.41 3.49 3.35
CA LYS A 309 13.69 4.50 4.15
C LYS A 309 13.00 3.88 5.37
N LYS A 310 12.52 2.64 5.26
CA LYS A 310 11.94 1.89 6.39
C LYS A 310 12.93 1.63 7.52
N LEU A 311 14.23 1.65 7.28
CA LEU A 311 15.25 1.57 8.35
C LEU A 311 15.36 2.86 9.18
N GLN A 312 14.81 3.98 8.70
CA GLN A 312 14.88 5.28 9.37
C GLN A 312 13.62 5.59 10.19
N ILE A 313 12.68 4.64 10.31
CA ILE A 313 11.44 4.82 11.06
C ILE A 313 11.64 4.45 12.53
N ASN A 314 10.91 5.10 13.42
CA ASN A 314 10.78 4.70 14.82
C ASN A 314 9.31 4.33 15.09
N PRO A 315 8.99 3.03 15.24
CA PRO A 315 7.62 2.59 15.45
C PRO A 315 7.08 2.92 16.85
N HIS A 316 7.95 3.32 17.79
CA HIS A 316 7.56 3.61 19.16
C HIS A 316 7.13 5.06 19.33
N GLU A 317 6.09 5.27 20.14
CA GLU A 317 5.64 6.60 20.51
C GLU A 317 6.76 7.33 21.29
N PRO A 318 7.07 8.59 20.94
CA PRO A 318 8.11 9.33 21.64
C PRO A 318 7.69 9.73 23.06
N ASP A 319 8.68 9.93 23.93
CA ASP A 319 8.45 10.61 25.21
C ASP A 319 8.17 12.10 24.97
N TRP A 320 6.89 12.46 24.99
CA TRP A 320 6.41 13.81 24.72
C TRP A 320 6.93 14.87 25.70
N THR A 321 7.47 14.51 26.86
CA THR A 321 8.02 15.49 27.82
C THR A 321 9.26 16.20 27.27
N THR A 322 9.99 15.53 26.38
CA THR A 322 11.27 16.00 25.83
C THR A 322 11.14 16.92 24.61
N TYR A 323 9.94 17.03 24.02
CA TYR A 323 9.72 17.77 22.77
C TYR A 323 9.01 19.10 22.99
N SER A 324 9.47 20.12 22.26
CA SER A 324 8.91 21.47 22.29
C SER A 324 7.55 21.55 21.60
N VAL A 325 6.69 22.42 22.15
CA VAL A 325 5.39 22.74 21.55
C VAL A 325 5.62 23.68 20.37
N LYS A 326 4.98 23.36 19.25
CA LYS A 326 4.89 24.19 18.04
C LYS A 326 3.51 24.80 17.93
N THR A 327 3.39 25.87 17.15
CA THR A 327 2.11 26.50 16.83
C THR A 327 1.84 26.42 15.35
N GLY A 328 0.56 26.33 15.00
CA GLY A 328 0.13 26.18 13.61
C GLY A 328 -1.33 26.56 13.41
N LYS A 329 -1.79 26.42 12.18
CA LYS A 329 -3.20 26.55 11.82
C LYS A 329 -3.70 25.26 11.16
N LEU A 330 -4.84 24.77 11.62
CA LEU A 330 -5.62 23.76 10.91
C LEU A 330 -6.52 24.45 9.91
N LEU A 331 -6.41 24.09 8.64
CA LEU A 331 -7.34 24.50 7.59
C LEU A 331 -8.38 23.39 7.41
N CYS A 332 -9.61 23.70 7.81
CA CYS A 332 -10.73 22.77 7.70
C CYS A 332 -11.51 23.08 6.43
N CYS A 333 -11.49 22.16 5.47
CA CYS A 333 -12.29 22.27 4.25
C CYS A 333 -13.74 21.90 4.59
N ILE A 334 -14.69 22.71 4.14
CA ILE A 334 -16.11 22.34 4.23
C ILE A 334 -16.33 21.08 3.38
N PRO A 335 -16.96 20.00 3.91
CA PRO A 335 -17.25 18.81 3.13
C PRO A 335 -18.43 19.02 2.16
N PRO A 336 -18.45 18.31 1.01
CA PRO A 336 -19.50 18.51 0.02
C PRO A 336 -20.85 18.02 0.57
N LYS A 337 -21.93 18.69 0.22
CA LYS A 337 -23.30 18.38 0.65
C LYS A 337 -24.13 17.73 -0.43
N THR A 338 -23.78 17.97 -1.70
CA THR A 338 -24.56 17.55 -2.86
C THR A 338 -23.69 16.84 -3.91
N LEU A 339 -24.32 16.05 -4.77
CA LEU A 339 -23.63 15.43 -5.90
C LEU A 339 -23.13 16.48 -6.91
N THR A 340 -23.88 17.58 -7.07
CA THR A 340 -23.49 18.71 -7.93
C THR A 340 -22.17 19.32 -7.48
N GLU A 341 -22.00 19.55 -6.18
CA GLU A 341 -20.73 20.00 -5.60
C GLU A 341 -19.58 19.02 -5.85
N ILE A 342 -19.83 17.70 -5.80
CA ILE A 342 -18.79 16.70 -6.09
C ILE A 342 -18.37 16.72 -7.57
N LYS A 343 -19.34 16.90 -8.47
CA LYS A 343 -19.12 16.97 -9.92
C LYS A 343 -18.52 18.32 -10.36
N ASP A 344 -18.53 19.34 -9.49
CA ASP A 344 -17.85 20.62 -9.74
C ASP A 344 -16.33 20.45 -9.73
N GLU A 345 -15.68 20.75 -10.85
CA GLU A 345 -14.24 20.63 -11.05
C GLU A 345 -13.43 21.53 -10.09
N TYR A 346 -14.06 22.58 -9.56
CA TYR A 346 -13.43 23.59 -8.72
C TYR A 346 -13.84 23.50 -7.25
N TYR A 347 -14.57 22.44 -6.84
CA TYR A 347 -15.10 22.31 -5.48
C TYR A 347 -14.08 22.59 -4.37
N SER A 348 -12.93 21.92 -4.41
CA SER A 348 -11.86 22.12 -3.41
C SER A 348 -11.23 23.50 -3.47
N MET A 349 -11.34 24.17 -4.61
CA MET A 349 -10.77 25.50 -4.85
C MET A 349 -11.74 26.62 -4.47
N GLN A 350 -13.05 26.35 -4.48
CA GLN A 350 -14.09 27.30 -4.09
C GLN A 350 -14.49 27.17 -2.61
N SER A 351 -14.12 26.07 -1.97
CA SER A 351 -14.45 25.81 -0.57
C SER A 351 -13.83 26.86 0.34
N SER A 352 -14.67 27.56 1.12
CA SER A 352 -14.17 28.40 2.21
C SER A 352 -13.50 27.51 3.27
N PHE A 353 -12.37 27.97 3.81
CA PHE A 353 -11.67 27.28 4.89
C PHE A 353 -12.06 27.87 6.23
N ILE A 354 -12.25 27.00 7.22
CA ILE A 354 -12.28 27.42 8.62
C ILE A 354 -10.87 27.23 9.17
N GLU A 355 -10.22 28.33 9.54
CA GLU A 355 -8.93 28.30 10.21
C GLU A 355 -9.11 28.10 11.71
N GLN A 356 -8.39 27.15 12.28
CA GLN A 356 -8.34 26.92 13.71
C GLN A 356 -6.89 26.92 14.19
N GLU A 357 -6.57 27.73 15.19
CA GLU A 357 -5.25 27.71 15.84
C GLU A 357 -5.03 26.36 16.55
N ILE A 358 -3.81 25.83 16.43
CA ILE A 358 -3.39 24.60 17.10
C ILE A 358 -2.01 24.75 17.72
N SER A 359 -1.86 24.23 18.93
CA SER A 359 -0.56 23.97 19.55
C SER A 359 -0.30 22.46 19.53
N PHE A 360 0.84 22.02 19.00
CA PHE A 360 1.11 20.59 18.82
C PHE A 360 2.57 20.22 19.06
N LYS A 361 2.83 18.95 19.37
CA LYS A 361 4.17 18.33 19.36
C LYS A 361 4.26 17.36 18.19
N LEU A 362 5.45 17.23 17.60
CA LEU A 362 5.71 16.38 16.44
C LEU A 362 6.94 15.51 16.72
N ALA A 363 6.84 14.21 16.45
CA ALA A 363 7.95 13.29 16.58
C ALA A 363 9.07 13.61 15.57
N PRO A 364 10.35 13.42 15.94
CA PRO A 364 11.48 13.72 15.06
C PRO A 364 11.61 12.72 13.90
N GLN A 365 11.17 11.47 14.12
CA GLN A 365 11.24 10.39 13.15
C GLN A 365 9.84 9.90 12.80
N PRO A 366 9.62 9.48 11.54
CA PRO A 366 8.35 8.88 11.16
C PRO A 366 8.21 7.50 11.79
N PHE A 367 6.99 7.06 12.08
CA PHE A 367 6.73 5.69 12.54
C PHE A 367 6.28 4.76 11.41
N SER A 368 5.87 5.34 10.28
CA SER A 368 5.47 4.59 9.09
C SER A 368 5.82 5.36 7.82
N VAL A 369 5.97 4.63 6.73
CA VAL A 369 6.30 5.16 5.42
C VAL A 369 5.50 4.47 4.33
N GLY A 370 4.76 5.28 3.57
CA GLY A 370 4.06 4.87 2.35
C GLY A 370 4.85 5.24 1.09
N ALA A 371 4.25 4.99 -0.07
CA ALA A 371 4.91 5.27 -1.35
C ALA A 371 5.21 6.75 -1.57
N GLU A 372 4.32 7.65 -1.13
CA GLU A 372 4.45 9.10 -1.35
C GLU A 372 4.71 9.90 -0.07
N ARG A 373 4.34 9.36 1.10
CA ARG A 373 4.33 10.11 2.37
C ARG A 373 4.94 9.33 3.53
N TYR A 374 5.58 10.05 4.44
CA TYR A 374 5.89 9.60 5.79
C TYR A 374 4.72 9.91 6.73
N ALA A 375 4.55 9.09 7.77
CA ALA A 375 3.62 9.32 8.86
C ALA A 375 4.39 9.48 10.17
N TYR A 376 4.11 10.55 10.91
CA TYR A 376 4.75 10.90 12.17
C TYR A 376 3.73 10.88 13.30
N PHE A 377 4.16 10.44 14.47
CA PHE A 377 3.39 10.67 15.68
C PHE A 377 3.33 12.16 15.96
N ALA A 378 2.17 12.64 16.37
CA ALA A 378 1.97 14.00 16.81
C ALA A 378 1.00 14.04 17.99
N LEU A 379 1.08 15.11 18.78
CA LEU A 379 0.20 15.34 19.92
C LEU A 379 -0.41 16.73 19.79
N ASP A 380 -1.73 16.82 19.72
CA ASP A 380 -2.43 18.09 19.91
C ASP A 380 -2.40 18.43 21.40
N THR A 381 -1.80 19.58 21.71
CA THR A 381 -1.67 20.14 23.06
C THR A 381 -2.58 21.36 23.27
N SER A 382 -3.48 21.63 22.32
CA SER A 382 -4.38 22.78 22.38
C SER A 382 -5.33 22.66 23.56
N LEU A 383 -5.57 23.78 24.24
CA LEU A 383 -6.50 23.87 25.38
C LEU A 383 -6.20 22.85 26.51
N GLY A 384 -4.94 22.43 26.67
CA GLY A 384 -4.53 21.45 27.67
C GLY A 384 -5.00 20.01 27.41
N ARG A 385 -5.57 19.73 26.23
CA ARG A 385 -5.88 18.37 25.79
C ARG A 385 -4.61 17.68 25.28
N THR A 386 -4.59 16.35 25.30
CA THR A 386 -3.49 15.54 24.76
C THR A 386 -4.05 14.50 23.80
N ASN A 387 -4.49 14.96 22.62
CA ASN A 387 -5.04 14.06 21.60
C ASN A 387 -3.92 13.58 20.67
N LYS A 388 -3.80 12.25 20.50
CA LYS A 388 -2.85 11.67 19.56
C LYS A 388 -3.30 11.89 18.11
N LEU A 389 -2.37 12.37 17.30
CA LEU A 389 -2.55 12.68 15.89
C LEU A 389 -1.49 11.95 15.05
N VAL A 390 -1.78 11.84 13.75
CA VAL A 390 -0.82 11.46 12.72
C VAL A 390 -0.62 12.65 11.80
N ILE A 391 0.63 13.11 11.68
CA ILE A 391 1.03 14.11 10.70
C ILE A 391 1.69 13.39 9.52
N LYS A 392 1.19 13.62 8.31
CA LYS A 392 1.72 13.04 7.08
C LYS A 392 2.42 14.09 6.23
N LYS A 393 3.64 13.75 5.79
CA LYS A 393 4.52 14.63 5.00
C LYS A 393 4.94 13.93 3.71
N TYR A 394 4.85 14.61 2.56
CA TYR A 394 5.35 14.08 1.29
C TYR A 394 6.88 13.91 1.29
N HIS A 395 7.36 12.87 0.59
CA HIS A 395 8.79 12.58 0.40
C HIS A 395 9.52 13.72 -0.31
N ASP A 396 8.92 14.19 -1.40
CA ASP A 396 9.46 15.25 -2.24
C ASP A 396 8.90 16.60 -1.82
N ILE A 397 9.79 17.49 -1.38
CA ILE A 397 9.45 18.83 -0.92
C ILE A 397 8.87 19.67 -2.08
N LYS A 398 9.27 19.42 -3.33
CA LYS A 398 8.72 20.12 -4.51
C LYS A 398 7.25 19.78 -4.73
N ILE A 399 6.85 18.57 -4.37
CA ILE A 399 5.47 18.08 -4.50
C ILE A 399 4.62 18.48 -3.28
N GLY A 400 5.23 18.71 -2.12
CA GLY A 400 4.58 19.06 -0.85
C GLY A 400 3.99 20.48 -0.79
N THR A 401 3.38 20.96 -1.87
CA THR A 401 2.69 22.26 -1.91
C THR A 401 1.36 22.20 -1.15
N ILE A 402 0.83 23.38 -0.77
CA ILE A 402 -0.50 23.47 -0.14
C ILE A 402 -1.59 22.85 -1.04
N GLU A 403 -1.49 23.04 -2.37
CA GLU A 403 -2.44 22.46 -3.33
C GLU A 403 -2.50 20.94 -3.21
N LYS A 404 -1.35 20.28 -3.07
CA LYS A 404 -1.29 18.82 -2.97
C LYS A 404 -1.89 18.30 -1.67
N TYR A 405 -1.74 19.03 -0.56
CA TYR A 405 -2.41 18.68 0.70
C TYR A 405 -3.92 18.93 0.63
N LEU A 406 -4.35 20.02 -0.02
CA LEU A 406 -5.76 20.30 -0.26
C LEU A 406 -6.42 19.23 -1.15
N GLU A 407 -5.73 18.74 -2.18
CA GLU A 407 -6.18 17.60 -2.98
C GLU A 407 -6.37 16.34 -2.12
N SER A 408 -5.46 16.05 -1.19
CA SER A 408 -5.61 14.91 -0.26
C SER A 408 -6.82 15.08 0.68
N VAL A 409 -7.12 16.30 1.12
CA VAL A 409 -8.30 16.60 1.94
C VAL A 409 -9.59 16.49 1.12
N GLU A 410 -9.58 16.98 -0.12
CA GLU A 410 -10.70 16.84 -1.06
C GLU A 410 -11.09 15.37 -1.25
N ILE A 411 -10.11 14.51 -1.51
CA ILE A 411 -10.29 13.06 -1.64
C ILE A 411 -10.94 12.46 -0.38
N SER A 412 -10.44 12.82 0.81
CA SER A 412 -10.98 12.30 2.08
C SER A 412 -12.41 12.78 2.33
N ASN A 413 -12.70 14.06 2.07
CA ASN A 413 -14.03 14.65 2.25
C ASN A 413 -15.07 14.02 1.33
N ILE A 414 -14.71 13.77 0.07
CA ILE A 414 -15.59 13.07 -0.88
C ILE A 414 -15.85 11.63 -0.42
N ALA A 415 -14.83 10.90 0.03
CA ALA A 415 -15.00 9.56 0.58
C ALA A 415 -15.90 9.55 1.83
N HIS A 416 -15.71 10.53 2.72
CA HIS A 416 -16.55 10.71 3.91
C HIS A 416 -18.02 10.97 3.54
N PHE A 417 -18.28 11.84 2.55
CA PHE A 417 -19.63 12.07 2.02
C PHE A 417 -20.28 10.76 1.58
N PHE A 418 -19.60 9.98 0.72
CA PHE A 418 -20.14 8.71 0.25
C PHE A 418 -20.35 7.71 1.37
N SER A 419 -19.46 7.67 2.36
CA SER A 419 -19.60 6.78 3.50
C SER A 419 -20.87 7.08 4.30
N THR A 420 -21.22 8.36 4.46
CA THR A 420 -22.46 8.77 5.13
C THR A 420 -23.71 8.36 4.33
N LYS A 421 -23.68 8.56 3.00
CA LYS A 421 -24.79 8.14 2.12
C LYS A 421 -24.93 6.62 2.09
N PHE A 422 -23.82 5.90 1.97
CA PHE A 422 -23.77 4.44 1.98
C PHE A 422 -24.29 3.88 3.30
N ASN A 423 -23.80 4.35 4.45
CA ASN A 423 -24.25 3.89 5.76
C ASN A 423 -25.75 4.12 5.98
N THR A 424 -26.29 5.21 5.44
CA THR A 424 -27.73 5.49 5.47
C THR A 424 -28.51 4.47 4.64
N ALA A 425 -28.05 4.14 3.44
CA ALA A 425 -28.66 3.13 2.58
C ALA A 425 -28.52 1.71 3.17
N ALA A 426 -27.32 1.34 3.61
CA ALA A 426 -26.98 0.07 4.24
C ALA A 426 -27.85 -0.22 5.47
N LYS A 427 -28.07 0.79 6.33
CA LYS A 427 -28.95 0.65 7.50
C LYS A 427 -30.39 0.30 7.12
N ARG A 428 -30.92 0.83 6.01
CA ARG A 428 -32.30 0.55 5.55
C ARG A 428 -32.48 -0.91 5.14
N VAL A 429 -31.41 -1.57 4.73
CA VAL A 429 -31.41 -2.97 4.28
C VAL A 429 -30.82 -3.93 5.32
N GLY A 430 -30.74 -3.50 6.57
CA GLY A 430 -30.33 -4.32 7.71
C GLY A 430 -28.82 -4.57 7.84
N ILE A 431 -27.98 -3.76 7.20
CA ILE A 431 -26.52 -3.85 7.30
C ILE A 431 -26.05 -2.88 8.38
N ASN A 432 -25.57 -3.42 9.50
CA ASN A 432 -25.24 -2.63 10.70
C ASN A 432 -23.76 -2.21 10.76
N LYS A 433 -22.86 -2.98 10.13
CA LYS A 433 -21.43 -2.65 10.12
C LYS A 433 -21.17 -1.49 9.16
N LYS A 434 -20.63 -0.40 9.70
CA LYS A 434 -20.46 0.88 8.98
C LYS A 434 -19.15 0.92 8.19
N VAL A 435 -19.11 1.80 7.20
CA VAL A 435 -17.87 2.29 6.57
C VAL A 435 -17.70 3.75 6.97
N THR A 436 -16.58 4.11 7.59
CA THR A 436 -16.33 5.45 8.09
C THR A 436 -14.95 5.91 7.63
N PHE A 437 -14.82 7.15 7.15
CA PHE A 437 -13.52 7.76 6.85
C PHE A 437 -13.12 8.76 7.92
N ILE A 438 -11.83 8.74 8.30
CA ILE A 438 -11.24 9.67 9.26
C ILE A 438 -11.23 11.08 8.67
N ASP A 439 -11.52 12.07 9.52
CA ASP A 439 -11.40 13.49 9.18
C ASP A 439 -9.92 13.85 8.95
N VAL A 440 -9.63 14.42 7.78
CA VAL A 440 -8.28 14.83 7.36
C VAL A 440 -8.28 16.33 7.15
N ARG A 441 -7.29 17.02 7.71
CA ARG A 441 -7.14 18.49 7.62
C ARG A 441 -5.77 18.86 7.11
N VAL A 442 -5.61 20.09 6.61
CA VAL A 442 -4.28 20.64 6.33
C VAL A 442 -3.78 21.33 7.59
N LEU A 443 -2.54 21.04 7.99
CA LEU A 443 -1.82 21.74 9.04
C LEU A 443 -0.78 22.66 8.40
N TYR A 444 -0.84 23.95 8.70
CA TYR A 444 0.24 24.89 8.48
C TYR A 444 1.08 25.04 9.75
N ASP A 445 2.31 24.55 9.73
CA ASP A 445 3.30 24.69 10.80
C ASP A 445 4.01 26.05 10.66
N LYS A 446 3.70 26.98 11.57
CA LYS A 446 4.25 28.35 11.56
C LYS A 446 5.74 28.35 11.85
N THR A 447 6.24 27.39 12.62
CA THR A 447 7.66 27.31 13.01
C THR A 447 8.54 26.97 11.82
N ASN A 448 8.08 26.06 10.96
CA ASN A 448 8.84 25.60 9.80
C ASN A 448 8.38 26.18 8.47
N ASN A 449 7.33 27.01 8.46
CA ASN A 449 6.67 27.49 7.26
C ASN A 449 6.34 26.35 6.28
N ALA A 450 5.70 25.30 6.80
CA ALA A 450 5.49 24.05 6.07
C ALA A 450 4.04 23.56 6.19
N TYR A 451 3.57 22.86 5.17
CA TYR A 451 2.25 22.24 5.16
C TYR A 451 2.35 20.72 5.36
N TYR A 452 1.33 20.19 6.03
CA TYR A 452 1.14 18.77 6.25
C TYR A 452 -0.34 18.40 6.14
N SER A 453 -0.62 17.12 5.96
CA SER A 453 -1.96 16.57 6.26
C SER A 453 -1.97 15.99 7.66
N VAL A 454 -3.05 16.19 8.40
CA VAL A 454 -3.20 15.70 9.77
C VAL A 454 -4.51 14.94 9.93
N GLU A 455 -4.46 13.84 10.67
CA GLU A 455 -5.59 12.99 10.97
C GLU A 455 -5.48 12.41 12.39
N LYS A 456 -6.56 11.81 12.88
CA LYS A 456 -6.56 11.16 14.19
C LYS A 456 -5.72 9.88 14.18
N TYR A 457 -4.92 9.67 15.22
CA TYR A 457 -4.23 8.39 15.43
C TYR A 457 -5.23 7.28 15.83
N ILE A 458 -5.09 6.10 15.22
CA ILE A 458 -5.89 4.92 15.54
C ILE A 458 -5.07 4.03 16.47
N ASP A 459 -5.51 3.91 17.73
CA ASP A 459 -4.75 3.19 18.75
C ASP A 459 -4.98 1.67 18.69
N ASN A 460 -3.93 0.91 19.04
CA ASN A 460 -3.97 -0.53 19.29
C ASN A 460 -4.70 -1.39 18.25
N ALA A 461 -4.61 -1.03 16.97
CA ALA A 461 -5.28 -1.77 15.91
C ALA A 461 -4.38 -2.02 14.70
N LYS A 462 -4.57 -3.20 14.09
CA LYS A 462 -3.81 -3.59 12.90
C LYS A 462 -4.32 -2.84 11.68
N PHE A 463 -3.49 -1.96 11.13
CA PHE A 463 -3.75 -1.31 9.85
C PHE A 463 -3.71 -2.35 8.72
N LYS A 464 -4.69 -2.28 7.82
CA LYS A 464 -4.88 -3.17 6.68
C LYS A 464 -5.18 -2.34 5.44
N LYS A 465 -4.64 -2.77 4.30
CA LYS A 465 -5.18 -2.42 2.99
C LYS A 465 -6.12 -3.55 2.58
N PHE A 466 -7.33 -3.21 2.13
CA PHE A 466 -8.37 -4.17 1.74
C PHE A 466 -8.39 -4.35 0.22
N ASN A 467 -8.23 -3.25 -0.49
CA ASN A 467 -7.98 -3.23 -1.92
C ASN A 467 -7.05 -2.06 -2.29
N ALA A 468 -6.49 -2.09 -3.51
CA ALA A 468 -5.57 -1.08 -4.01
C ALA A 468 -6.09 -0.42 -5.28
N ASN A 469 -5.73 0.83 -5.55
CA ASN A 469 -6.13 1.57 -6.77
C ASN A 469 -5.75 0.88 -8.11
N SER A 470 -4.95 -0.19 -8.10
CA SER A 470 -4.70 -1.05 -9.26
C SER A 470 -5.80 -2.09 -9.54
N GLY A 471 -6.81 -2.18 -8.68
CA GLY A 471 -7.82 -3.25 -8.73
C GLY A 471 -7.44 -4.52 -7.98
N LEU A 472 -6.33 -4.51 -7.24
CA LEU A 472 -5.91 -5.66 -6.44
C LEU A 472 -6.74 -5.74 -5.15
N ILE A 473 -7.37 -6.87 -4.86
CA ILE A 473 -8.08 -7.14 -3.62
C ILE A 473 -7.15 -7.94 -2.69
N THR A 474 -6.69 -7.31 -1.62
CA THR A 474 -5.75 -7.93 -0.66
C THR A 474 -6.46 -8.67 0.47
N GLU A 475 -7.63 -8.17 0.88
CA GLU A 475 -8.52 -8.80 1.85
C GLU A 475 -9.98 -8.48 1.48
N PHE A 476 -10.71 -9.47 0.95
CA PHE A 476 -12.07 -9.27 0.47
C PHE A 476 -13.05 -9.05 1.62
N HIS A 477 -13.87 -7.99 1.50
CA HIS A 477 -15.01 -7.72 2.37
C HIS A 477 -16.19 -7.25 1.54
N SER A 478 -17.31 -7.99 1.57
CA SER A 478 -18.50 -7.67 0.77
C SER A 478 -19.02 -6.24 0.96
N ILE A 479 -18.92 -5.70 2.19
CA ILE A 479 -19.34 -4.33 2.52
C ILE A 479 -18.46 -3.30 1.79
N LEU A 480 -17.14 -3.51 1.75
CA LEU A 480 -16.19 -2.58 1.16
C LEU A 480 -16.29 -2.59 -0.38
N GLU A 481 -16.45 -3.77 -0.97
CA GLU A 481 -16.68 -3.89 -2.42
C GLU A 481 -18.03 -3.30 -2.84
N ALA A 482 -19.07 -3.47 -2.01
CA ALA A 482 -20.35 -2.82 -2.25
C ALA A 482 -20.30 -1.30 -2.01
N PHE A 483 -19.46 -0.80 -1.10
CA PHE A 483 -19.22 0.62 -0.92
C PHE A 483 -18.59 1.25 -2.17
N ALA A 484 -17.55 0.63 -2.73
CA ALA A 484 -16.94 1.08 -3.99
C ALA A 484 -17.99 1.13 -5.11
N HIS A 485 -18.75 0.04 -5.31
CA HIS A 485 -19.84 0.01 -6.29
C HIS A 485 -20.92 1.07 -6.03
N PHE A 486 -21.32 1.27 -4.78
CA PHE A 486 -22.26 2.33 -4.42
C PHE A 486 -21.76 3.71 -4.87
N THR A 487 -20.47 4.03 -4.69
CA THR A 487 -19.93 5.33 -5.14
C THR A 487 -19.98 5.50 -6.65
N TYR A 488 -19.69 4.43 -7.41
CA TYR A 488 -19.80 4.42 -8.87
C TYR A 488 -21.25 4.65 -9.33
N LYS A 489 -22.20 3.90 -8.77
CA LYS A 489 -23.61 4.00 -9.14
C LYS A 489 -24.23 5.34 -8.70
N TYR A 490 -23.93 5.80 -7.48
CA TYR A 490 -24.45 7.07 -6.95
C TYR A 490 -24.01 8.27 -7.78
N THR A 491 -22.84 8.19 -8.41
CA THR A 491 -22.29 9.26 -9.24
C THR A 491 -22.58 9.10 -10.73
N GLU A 492 -23.37 8.09 -11.11
CA GLU A 492 -23.67 7.75 -12.50
C GLU A 492 -22.40 7.52 -13.33
N GLY A 493 -21.43 6.85 -12.72
CA GLY A 493 -20.15 6.51 -13.32
C GLY A 493 -19.13 7.65 -13.43
N TYR A 494 -19.39 8.81 -12.81
CA TYR A 494 -18.43 9.92 -12.77
C TYR A 494 -17.14 9.57 -12.02
N LEU A 495 -17.24 8.83 -10.90
CA LEU A 495 -16.07 8.40 -10.13
C LEU A 495 -16.31 7.09 -9.37
N VAL A 496 -15.24 6.49 -8.85
CA VAL A 496 -15.29 5.42 -7.86
C VAL A 496 -14.25 5.66 -6.77
N VAL A 497 -14.65 5.49 -5.50
CA VAL A 497 -13.74 5.53 -4.34
C VAL A 497 -13.16 4.14 -4.12
N TYR A 498 -11.83 4.05 -4.08
CA TYR A 498 -11.09 2.79 -3.95
C TYR A 498 -9.82 2.98 -3.11
N ASP A 499 -8.87 2.04 -3.18
CA ASP A 499 -7.70 1.99 -2.30
C ASP A 499 -8.10 2.04 -0.82
N LEU A 500 -9.09 1.21 -0.47
CA LEU A 500 -9.71 1.18 0.85
C LEU A 500 -8.73 0.57 1.85
N GLN A 501 -8.30 1.37 2.82
CA GLN A 501 -7.33 0.99 3.84
C GLN A 501 -7.62 1.66 5.18
N GLY A 502 -7.25 0.99 6.27
CA GLY A 502 -7.53 1.44 7.63
C GLY A 502 -7.62 0.28 8.60
N VAL A 503 -8.60 0.31 9.50
CA VAL A 503 -8.77 -0.67 10.57
C VAL A 503 -10.14 -1.32 10.47
N ASP A 504 -10.14 -2.65 10.64
CA ASP A 504 -11.33 -3.48 10.75
C ASP A 504 -11.75 -3.59 12.22
N LEU A 505 -12.79 -2.83 12.63
CA LEU A 505 -13.39 -2.90 13.96
C LEU A 505 -14.67 -3.73 13.91
N HIS A 506 -15.15 -4.16 15.09
CA HIS A 506 -16.34 -5.01 15.19
C HIS A 506 -17.56 -4.43 14.45
N ASN A 507 -17.86 -3.14 14.67
CA ASN A 507 -19.05 -2.46 14.14
C ASN A 507 -18.78 -1.50 12.99
N GLU A 508 -17.52 -1.29 12.60
CA GLU A 508 -17.18 -0.40 11.48
C GLU A 508 -15.83 -0.73 10.85
N PHE A 509 -15.68 -0.38 9.58
CA PHE A 509 -14.39 -0.16 8.96
C PHE A 509 -14.04 1.32 9.13
N LEU A 510 -12.95 1.60 9.86
CA LEU A 510 -12.44 2.96 10.02
C LEU A 510 -11.28 3.17 9.04
N LEU A 511 -11.53 3.92 7.97
CA LEU A 511 -10.67 4.04 6.80
C LEU A 511 -9.99 5.41 6.71
N THR A 512 -8.87 5.48 5.99
CA THR A 512 -8.17 6.73 5.64
C THR A 512 -7.41 6.56 4.32
N ASP A 513 -6.92 7.66 3.76
CA ASP A 513 -6.14 7.71 2.52
C ASP A 513 -6.75 6.93 1.34
N PRO A 514 -8.03 7.15 0.99
CA PRO A 514 -8.57 6.52 -0.21
C PRO A 514 -7.93 7.09 -1.48
N ALA A 515 -8.15 6.41 -2.60
CA ALA A 515 -7.93 6.92 -3.94
C ALA A 515 -9.28 7.07 -4.66
N ILE A 516 -9.32 7.95 -5.66
CA ILE A 516 -10.50 8.14 -6.50
C ILE A 516 -10.09 8.02 -7.96
N HIS A 517 -10.73 7.12 -8.70
CA HIS A 517 -10.72 7.19 -10.15
C HIS A 517 -11.90 8.04 -10.60
N CYS A 518 -11.65 9.02 -11.45
CA CYS A 518 -12.64 10.00 -11.89
C CYS A 518 -12.51 10.24 -13.39
N VAL A 519 -13.62 10.49 -14.06
CA VAL A 519 -13.60 10.85 -15.50
C VAL A 519 -12.80 12.14 -15.77
N ASP A 520 -12.72 13.06 -14.81
CA ASP A 520 -11.86 14.24 -14.89
C ASP A 520 -10.43 13.89 -14.49
N LEU A 521 -9.54 13.86 -15.48
CA LEU A 521 -8.15 13.45 -15.34
C LEU A 521 -7.27 14.45 -14.60
N LEU A 522 -7.71 15.70 -14.46
CA LEU A 522 -6.97 16.74 -13.76
C LEU A 522 -7.40 16.89 -12.29
N ARG A 523 -8.12 15.92 -11.74
CA ARG A 523 -8.47 15.85 -10.31
C ARG A 523 -7.86 14.61 -9.64
N PHE A 524 -7.63 14.70 -8.34
CA PHE A 524 -7.19 13.59 -7.47
C PHE A 524 -5.80 13.01 -7.79
N GLY A 525 -4.97 13.80 -8.47
CA GLY A 525 -3.54 13.55 -8.67
C GLY A 525 -3.20 12.22 -9.33
N ASN A 526 -2.04 11.69 -8.95
CA ASN A 526 -1.46 10.52 -9.59
C ASN A 526 -2.24 9.21 -9.39
N SER A 527 -3.02 9.11 -8.32
CA SER A 527 -3.83 7.92 -8.03
C SER A 527 -5.10 7.84 -8.91
N ASN A 528 -5.48 8.94 -9.56
CA ASN A 528 -6.55 8.95 -10.55
C ASN A 528 -6.07 8.36 -11.89
N LEU A 529 -6.64 7.20 -12.23
CA LEU A 529 -6.41 6.46 -13.46
C LEU A 529 -7.53 6.66 -14.50
N GLY A 530 -8.38 7.67 -14.30
CA GLY A 530 -9.39 8.04 -15.28
C GLY A 530 -10.50 7.00 -15.47
N LYS A 531 -11.17 7.12 -16.63
CA LYS A 531 -12.10 6.11 -17.14
C LYS A 531 -11.45 4.73 -17.26
N SER A 532 -10.19 4.66 -17.69
CA SER A 532 -9.45 3.40 -17.80
C SER A 532 -9.29 2.71 -16.45
N GLY A 533 -9.05 3.46 -15.37
CA GLY A 533 -9.03 2.93 -14.00
C GLY A 533 -10.39 2.42 -13.56
N ILE A 534 -11.45 3.20 -13.78
CA ILE A 534 -12.83 2.76 -13.50
C ILE A 534 -13.13 1.44 -14.22
N GLN A 535 -12.80 1.34 -15.51
CA GLN A 535 -13.07 0.15 -16.32
C GLN A 535 -12.20 -1.05 -15.93
N LYS A 536 -10.87 -0.88 -15.92
CA LYS A 536 -9.91 -1.98 -15.80
C LYS A 536 -9.55 -2.34 -14.35
N CYS A 537 -9.53 -1.35 -13.45
CA CYS A 537 -9.17 -1.57 -12.06
C CYS A 537 -10.40 -1.85 -11.19
N PHE A 538 -11.60 -1.38 -11.57
CA PHE A 538 -12.82 -1.64 -10.80
C PHE A 538 -13.83 -2.52 -11.56
N LEU A 539 -14.47 -2.04 -12.63
CA LEU A 539 -15.61 -2.73 -13.27
C LEU A 539 -15.26 -4.12 -13.82
N ALA A 540 -14.09 -4.28 -14.44
CA ALA A 540 -13.65 -5.57 -14.99
C ALA A 540 -13.41 -6.65 -13.92
N LYS A 541 -13.27 -6.25 -12.65
CA LYS A 541 -12.92 -7.12 -11.52
C LYS A 541 -14.04 -7.23 -10.48
N HIS A 542 -14.99 -6.30 -10.47
CA HIS A 542 -16.05 -6.27 -9.48
C HIS A 542 -17.11 -7.33 -9.78
N GLU A 543 -17.35 -8.21 -8.80
CA GLU A 543 -18.48 -9.12 -8.79
C GLU A 543 -19.51 -8.66 -7.75
N CYS A 544 -20.76 -8.47 -8.19
CA CYS A 544 -21.83 -8.08 -7.28
C CYS A 544 -22.05 -9.16 -6.21
N ASN A 545 -21.89 -8.76 -4.95
CA ASN A 545 -22.18 -9.61 -3.79
C ASN A 545 -23.59 -9.36 -3.23
N ASP A 546 -23.96 -10.06 -2.16
CA ASP A 546 -25.29 -9.96 -1.55
C ASP A 546 -25.66 -8.54 -1.09
N ILE A 547 -24.67 -7.74 -0.70
CA ILE A 547 -24.89 -6.36 -0.27
C ILE A 547 -25.17 -5.48 -1.49
N CYS A 548 -24.45 -5.67 -2.60
CA CYS A 548 -24.75 -4.99 -3.85
C CYS A 548 -26.20 -5.26 -4.30
N ARG A 549 -26.66 -6.51 -4.19
CA ARG A 549 -28.04 -6.90 -4.50
C ARG A 549 -29.05 -6.26 -3.55
N LYS A 550 -28.81 -6.30 -2.24
CA LYS A 550 -29.69 -5.66 -1.23
C LYS A 550 -29.80 -4.14 -1.43
N LEU A 551 -28.74 -3.50 -1.90
CA LEU A 551 -28.69 -2.07 -2.20
C LEU A 551 -29.17 -1.73 -3.62
N GLU A 552 -29.66 -2.72 -4.39
CA GLU A 552 -30.18 -2.56 -5.76
C GLU A 552 -29.19 -1.92 -6.74
N LEU A 553 -27.90 -2.23 -6.58
CA LEU A 553 -26.84 -1.67 -7.43
C LEU A 553 -26.69 -2.39 -8.78
N THR A 554 -27.38 -3.52 -8.98
CA THR A 554 -27.09 -4.50 -10.04
C THR A 554 -27.51 -4.12 -11.45
N ASN A 555 -28.30 -3.07 -11.65
CA ASN A 555 -29.04 -2.88 -12.90
C ASN A 555 -28.22 -2.39 -14.11
N ASP A 556 -26.91 -2.07 -13.97
CA ASP A 556 -26.16 -1.41 -15.07
C ASP A 556 -24.80 -2.05 -15.41
N ILE A 557 -24.27 -3.00 -14.63
CA ILE A 557 -22.91 -3.53 -14.89
C ILE A 557 -22.84 -4.44 -16.14
N LEU A 558 -23.99 -4.86 -16.68
CA LEU A 558 -24.05 -5.77 -17.82
C LEU A 558 -24.00 -5.08 -19.21
N GLU A 559 -24.07 -3.75 -19.32
CA GLU A 559 -24.08 -3.07 -20.64
C GLU A 559 -22.70 -2.60 -21.15
N VAL A 560 -21.61 -2.72 -20.37
CA VAL A 560 -20.25 -2.36 -20.84
C VAL A 560 -19.43 -3.60 -21.22
N ARG A 561 -20.09 -4.67 -21.67
CA ARG A 561 -19.42 -5.71 -22.45
C ARG A 561 -19.69 -5.43 -23.93
N TRP A 562 -18.60 -5.15 -24.65
CA TRP A 562 -18.47 -5.06 -26.12
C TRP A 562 -18.78 -3.69 -26.75
N GLY A 563 -17.69 -2.99 -27.07
CA GLY A 563 -17.56 -1.97 -28.10
C GLY A 563 -16.14 -2.01 -28.63
#